data_AF-A0A8H7DHK2-F1
#
_entry.id   AF-A0A8H7DHK2-F1
#
_cell.length_a   1.000
_cell.length_b   1.000
_cell.length_c   1.000
_cell.angle_alpha   90.00
_cell.angle_beta   90.00
_cell.angle_gamma   90.00
#
_symmetry.space_group_name_H-M   'P 1'
#
loop_
_entity.id
_entity.type
_entity.pdbx_description
1 polymer ?
#
loop_
_entity_poly.entity_id
_entity_poly.type
_entity_poly.pdbx_seq_one_letter_code
_entity_poly.pdbx_strand_id
1 'polypeptide(L)'
;MARPSPQMTPTKYMTILVVNNSEDYDDYFNLNRDSPRSDGSVHWDQPESDGLFNAYDEQLAEEQRLFTPHTALVASGDDDWWCWRSKQECLLDLMSGFPRACFSEKELNVTRWYAAKNGVSVQPTIKQVKNHRQDILNVAGLETKLVDGKLGNCFAVNDWFKILEHEFANPLIRPKLHLYPEDSGEKLEEARQAAKWKHKVDGNISGPMARGTGGKDYYVEEVCFARLDNKGAIGPVMPRRWFTRNGELLSIAHPLCLTTDNSAFVIDGYDGSCLEVPLTHYFLNVVDLEDQECQARYSIPPPSKIAGTHKGISRGHKLSLEEWTQLPINEWRIKAGGRRCHSAPLWAYCDDTSGNVSKKWNKHNSILFTLAGLPRALTQMLYNIHFIVTSNLASPLEMMEAVVAMLK
;
A
#
# COMPACT_ATOMS: atom_id res chain seq x y z
N MET A 1 -2.47 -2.43 -47.42
CA MET A 1 -1.47 -1.63 -46.68
C MET A 1 -2.07 -1.23 -45.35
N ALA A 2 -1.84 -2.04 -44.31
CA ALA A 2 -2.30 -1.75 -42.96
C ALA A 2 -1.31 -0.78 -42.29
N ARG A 3 -1.81 0.31 -41.71
CA ARG A 3 -1.00 1.24 -40.93
C ARG A 3 -0.58 0.56 -39.61
N PRO A 4 0.69 0.70 -39.18
CA PRO A 4 1.11 0.16 -37.90
C PRO A 4 0.50 0.98 -36.76
N SER A 5 -0.04 0.28 -35.77
CA SER A 5 -0.49 0.82 -34.49
C SER A 5 0.72 1.40 -33.73
N PRO A 6 0.60 2.56 -33.06
CA PRO A 6 1.69 3.08 -32.25
C PRO A 6 1.90 2.17 -31.04
N GLN A 7 3.11 1.61 -30.92
CA GLN A 7 3.58 0.98 -29.70
C GLN A 7 3.70 2.06 -28.61
N MET A 8 2.70 2.15 -27.73
CA MET A 8 2.87 2.82 -26.45
C MET A 8 3.74 1.93 -25.57
N THR A 9 4.99 2.33 -25.37
CA THR A 9 5.82 1.81 -24.29
C THR A 9 5.22 2.27 -22.95
N PRO A 10 4.78 1.36 -22.06
CA PRO A 10 4.31 1.75 -20.74
C PRO A 10 5.53 2.00 -19.87
N THR A 11 5.99 3.24 -19.80
CA THR A 11 6.91 3.64 -18.73
C THR A 11 6.10 3.69 -17.44
N LYS A 12 6.13 2.60 -16.66
CA LYS A 12 5.55 2.54 -15.31
C LYS A 12 6.57 3.16 -14.36
N TYR A 13 6.41 4.43 -14.04
CA TYR A 13 7.13 5.04 -12.93
C TYR A 13 6.34 4.78 -11.66
N MET A 14 6.87 3.91 -10.80
CA MET A 14 6.44 3.80 -9.41
C MET A 14 7.52 4.45 -8.55
N THR A 15 7.19 5.59 -7.95
CA THR A 15 8.11 6.28 -7.03
C THR A 15 7.63 6.04 -5.61
N ILE A 16 8.47 5.44 -4.77
CA ILE A 16 8.18 5.20 -3.36
C ILE A 16 9.02 6.19 -2.56
N LEU A 17 8.37 7.13 -1.89
CA LEU A 17 9.02 8.01 -0.91
C LEU A 17 8.88 7.38 0.47
N VAL A 18 10.00 6.97 1.06
CA VAL A 18 10.04 6.49 2.45
C VAL A 18 10.33 7.67 3.37
N VAL A 19 9.35 8.00 4.22
CA VAL A 19 9.53 8.97 5.30
C VAL A 19 9.87 8.20 6.58
N ASN A 20 11.16 8.15 6.92
CA ASN A 20 11.64 7.60 8.19
C ASN A 20 11.32 8.60 9.33
N ASN A 21 10.81 8.12 10.46
CA ASN A 21 10.37 8.98 11.57
C ASN A 21 10.70 8.33 12.93
N SER A 22 11.99 8.26 13.26
CA SER A 22 12.48 7.66 14.51
C SER A 22 12.48 8.59 15.73
N GLU A 23 11.93 9.81 15.65
CA GLU A 23 12.18 10.86 16.66
C GLU A 23 11.19 10.95 17.85
N ASP A 24 10.13 10.13 17.93
CA ASP A 24 9.09 10.27 18.98
C ASP A 24 8.87 9.00 19.86
N TYR A 25 9.82 8.06 19.94
CA TYR A 25 9.59 6.77 20.61
C TYR A 25 9.99 6.68 22.11
N ASP A 26 10.59 7.73 22.69
CA ASP A 26 11.22 7.62 24.02
C ASP A 26 10.32 7.92 25.23
N ASP A 27 9.10 8.45 25.06
CA ASP A 27 8.31 8.97 26.20
C ASP A 27 7.27 8.00 26.81
N TYR A 28 7.13 6.76 26.31
CA TYR A 28 6.10 5.82 26.79
C TYR A 28 6.60 4.62 27.63
N PHE A 29 7.91 4.47 27.85
CA PHE A 29 8.50 3.36 28.60
C PHE A 29 9.06 3.76 29.97
N ASN A 30 8.27 4.44 30.82
CA ASN A 30 8.71 4.73 32.19
C ASN A 30 7.60 4.71 33.27
N LEU A 31 6.62 3.82 33.15
CA LEU A 31 5.66 3.55 34.22
C LEU A 31 5.46 2.04 34.36
N ASN A 32 6.31 1.41 35.18
CA ASN A 32 6.08 0.21 36.01
C ASN A 32 7.39 -0.50 36.32
N ARG A 33 8.15 0.05 37.28
CA ARG A 33 9.14 -0.68 38.05
C ARG A 33 8.74 -0.57 39.50
N ASP A 34 7.92 -1.51 39.97
CA ASP A 34 7.92 -1.96 41.37
C ASP A 34 6.99 -3.17 41.51
N SER A 35 7.57 -4.37 41.63
CA SER A 35 7.01 -5.51 42.37
C SER A 35 8.10 -6.57 42.63
N PRO A 36 8.09 -7.27 43.78
CA PRO A 36 9.26 -7.92 44.34
C PRO A 36 9.49 -9.33 43.80
N ARG A 37 10.75 -9.75 43.79
CA ARG A 37 11.20 -11.11 43.48
C ARG A 37 10.82 -12.07 44.61
N SER A 38 10.10 -13.16 44.30
CA SER A 38 9.96 -14.34 45.16
C SER A 38 10.75 -15.49 44.57
N ASP A 39 11.66 -16.06 45.36
CA ASP A 39 12.24 -17.38 45.12
C ASP A 39 11.18 -18.47 45.32
N GLY A 40 11.36 -19.62 44.65
CA GLY A 40 10.48 -20.76 44.78
C GLY A 40 10.87 -21.86 43.80
N SER A 41 11.63 -22.83 44.29
CA SER A 41 11.96 -24.09 43.59
C SER A 41 10.69 -24.90 43.30
N VAL A 42 10.48 -25.32 42.05
CA VAL A 42 9.37 -26.21 41.67
C VAL A 42 9.90 -27.61 41.40
N HIS A 43 9.42 -28.56 42.20
CA HIS A 43 9.57 -30.00 42.02
C HIS A 43 8.80 -30.48 40.78
N TRP A 44 9.39 -31.39 40.01
CA TRP A 44 8.74 -32.03 38.87
C TRP A 44 7.96 -33.27 39.32
N ASP A 45 6.63 -33.20 39.37
CA ASP A 45 5.76 -34.37 39.42
C ASP A 45 5.35 -34.80 37.99
N GLN A 46 5.30 -36.11 37.75
CA GLN A 46 4.99 -36.72 36.46
C GLN A 46 3.49 -36.58 36.09
N PRO A 47 3.14 -36.46 34.79
CA PRO A 47 1.77 -36.18 34.36
C PRO A 47 0.89 -37.43 34.27
N GLU A 48 -0.34 -37.33 34.79
CA GLU A 48 -1.47 -38.20 34.48
C GLU A 48 -1.88 -38.05 32.99
N SER A 49 -2.10 -39.17 32.30
CA SER A 49 -1.96 -39.30 30.84
C SER A 49 -3.21 -39.06 29.99
N ASP A 50 -4.35 -38.63 30.55
CA ASP A 50 -5.63 -38.82 29.84
C ASP A 50 -6.29 -37.52 29.34
N GLY A 51 -5.69 -36.35 29.60
CA GLY A 51 -6.22 -35.03 29.18
C GLY A 51 -5.50 -34.35 28.00
N LEU A 52 -4.29 -34.79 27.64
CA LEU A 52 -3.43 -34.14 26.63
C LEU A 52 -3.76 -34.53 25.18
N PHE A 53 -4.47 -35.64 24.97
CA PHE A 53 -4.80 -36.13 23.63
C PHE A 53 -5.88 -35.27 22.95
N ASN A 54 -6.88 -34.81 23.71
CA ASN A 54 -8.00 -34.02 23.16
C ASN A 54 -7.61 -32.58 22.78
N ALA A 55 -6.71 -31.94 23.55
CA ALA A 55 -6.26 -30.58 23.25
C ALA A 55 -5.37 -30.51 22.00
N TYR A 56 -4.61 -31.58 21.74
CA TYR A 56 -3.77 -31.70 20.54
C TYR A 56 -4.64 -31.85 19.27
N ASP A 57 -5.71 -32.65 19.34
CA ASP A 57 -6.64 -32.86 18.23
C ASP A 57 -7.49 -31.61 17.94
N GLU A 58 -7.89 -30.84 18.95
CA GLU A 58 -8.57 -29.55 18.75
C GLU A 58 -7.66 -28.50 18.10
N GLN A 59 -6.40 -28.39 18.52
CA GLN A 59 -5.41 -27.53 17.87
C GLN A 59 -5.14 -27.95 16.42
N LEU A 60 -5.03 -29.26 16.14
CA LEU A 60 -4.87 -29.76 14.78
C LEU A 60 -6.10 -29.49 13.92
N ALA A 61 -7.31 -29.62 14.47
CA ALA A 61 -8.55 -29.32 13.77
C ALA A 61 -8.70 -27.81 13.47
N GLU A 62 -8.22 -26.95 14.36
CA GLU A 62 -8.24 -25.49 14.18
C GLU A 62 -7.15 -25.01 13.20
N GLU A 63 -5.95 -25.60 13.25
CA GLU A 63 -4.93 -25.43 12.20
C GLU A 63 -5.44 -25.93 10.84
N GLN A 64 -6.07 -27.10 10.79
CA GLN A 64 -6.67 -27.63 9.56
C GLN A 64 -7.74 -26.69 9.00
N ARG A 65 -8.56 -26.04 9.85
CA ARG A 65 -9.54 -25.01 9.46
C ARG A 65 -8.90 -23.74 8.90
N LEU A 66 -7.78 -23.28 9.47
CA LEU A 66 -6.99 -22.15 8.98
C LEU A 66 -6.36 -22.41 7.59
N PHE A 67 -6.06 -23.67 7.27
CA PHE A 67 -5.53 -24.09 5.98
C PHE A 67 -6.57 -24.71 5.03
N THR A 68 -7.84 -24.83 5.45
CA THR A 68 -8.89 -25.31 4.54
C THR A 68 -9.17 -24.19 3.54
N PRO A 69 -9.01 -24.41 2.22
CA PRO A 69 -9.42 -23.42 1.24
C PRO A 69 -10.88 -23.06 1.50
N HIS A 70 -11.24 -21.76 1.53
CA HIS A 70 -12.63 -21.36 1.55
C HIS A 70 -13.35 -22.07 0.41
N THR A 71 -14.21 -23.04 0.74
CA THR A 71 -14.95 -23.89 -0.20
C THR A 71 -16.00 -23.14 -1.02
N ALA A 72 -16.04 -21.81 -0.92
CA ALA A 72 -17.00 -20.94 -1.59
C ALA A 72 -16.68 -20.63 -3.06
N LEU A 73 -15.61 -21.19 -3.65
CA LEU A 73 -15.29 -21.02 -5.06
C LEU A 73 -15.03 -22.39 -5.73
N VAL A 74 -16.06 -23.21 -5.84
CA VAL A 74 -16.04 -24.29 -6.83
C VAL A 74 -16.36 -23.66 -8.18
N ALA A 75 -15.31 -23.13 -8.82
CA ALA A 75 -15.39 -22.54 -10.15
C ALA A 75 -15.75 -23.62 -11.18
N SER A 76 -16.72 -23.32 -12.05
CA SER A 76 -17.33 -24.24 -13.01
C SER A 76 -17.06 -23.77 -14.45
N GLY A 77 -15.84 -24.01 -14.93
CA GLY A 77 -15.40 -23.79 -16.31
C GLY A 77 -13.88 -23.97 -16.47
N ASP A 78 -13.42 -24.37 -17.67
CA ASP A 78 -11.97 -24.49 -17.98
C ASP A 78 -11.28 -23.11 -18.06
N ASP A 79 -12.04 -22.03 -18.32
CA ASP A 79 -11.53 -20.64 -18.30
C ASP A 79 -11.28 -20.09 -16.88
N ASP A 80 -11.76 -20.77 -15.84
CA ASP A 80 -11.67 -20.31 -14.45
C ASP A 80 -10.28 -20.53 -13.81
N TRP A 81 -9.37 -21.21 -14.52
CA TRP A 81 -8.06 -21.60 -14.00
C TRP A 81 -6.91 -20.84 -14.64
N TRP A 82 -7.17 -19.77 -15.40
CA TRP A 82 -6.10 -18.87 -15.87
C TRP A 82 -5.25 -18.40 -14.67
N CYS A 83 -3.92 -18.40 -14.75
CA CYS A 83 -3.06 -18.56 -15.92
C CYS A 83 -2.64 -20.02 -16.24
N TRP A 84 -3.18 -21.01 -15.55
CA TRP A 84 -2.99 -22.42 -15.89
C TRP A 84 -3.91 -22.86 -17.03
N ARG A 85 -3.50 -23.89 -17.76
CA ARG A 85 -4.28 -24.45 -18.88
C ARG A 85 -5.41 -25.37 -18.45
N SER A 86 -5.38 -25.83 -17.19
CA SER A 86 -6.40 -26.69 -16.60
C SER A 86 -6.31 -26.70 -15.07
N LYS A 87 -7.40 -27.10 -14.42
CA LYS A 87 -7.45 -27.34 -12.97
C LYS A 87 -6.40 -28.34 -12.49
N GLN A 88 -6.21 -29.45 -13.23
CA GLN A 88 -5.28 -30.52 -12.87
C GLN A 88 -3.84 -30.02 -12.88
N GLU A 89 -3.50 -29.16 -13.85
CA GLU A 89 -2.20 -28.53 -13.93
C GLU A 89 -1.97 -27.56 -12.76
N CYS A 90 -2.94 -26.70 -12.46
CA CYS A 90 -2.89 -25.79 -11.32
C CYS A 90 -2.64 -26.52 -9.99
N LEU A 91 -3.46 -27.54 -9.69
CA LEU A 91 -3.34 -28.27 -8.43
C LEU A 91 -2.00 -29.02 -8.32
N LEU A 92 -1.51 -29.62 -9.41
CA LEU A 92 -0.21 -30.30 -9.39
C LEU A 92 0.97 -29.32 -9.30
N ASP A 93 0.83 -28.13 -9.89
CA ASP A 93 1.80 -27.05 -9.78
C ASP A 93 1.91 -26.53 -8.35
N LEU A 94 0.76 -26.24 -7.71
CA LEU A 94 0.66 -25.80 -6.33
C LEU A 94 1.28 -26.82 -5.35
N MET A 95 1.09 -28.13 -5.60
CA MET A 95 1.74 -29.17 -4.78
C MET A 95 3.26 -29.06 -4.75
N SER A 96 3.87 -28.64 -5.86
CA SER A 96 5.33 -28.45 -5.89
C SER A 96 5.80 -27.11 -5.32
N GLY A 97 4.86 -26.18 -5.08
CA GLY A 97 5.13 -24.82 -4.58
C GLY A 97 4.60 -24.58 -3.16
N PHE A 98 4.11 -25.61 -2.45
CA PHE A 98 3.59 -25.43 -1.10
C PHE A 98 4.69 -24.94 -0.15
N PRO A 99 4.51 -23.79 0.53
CA PRO A 99 5.55 -23.20 1.38
C PRO A 99 5.99 -24.09 2.54
N ARG A 100 5.14 -25.06 2.94
CA ARG A 100 5.35 -25.90 4.13
C ARG A 100 5.43 -27.39 3.83
N ALA A 101 5.28 -27.79 2.57
CA ALA A 101 5.30 -29.18 2.15
C ALA A 101 5.95 -29.28 0.76
N CYS A 102 7.27 -29.45 0.74
CA CYS A 102 8.00 -29.59 -0.52
C CYS A 102 7.82 -31.00 -1.07
N PHE A 103 7.04 -31.16 -2.14
CA PHE A 103 6.93 -32.43 -2.85
C PHE A 103 8.06 -32.57 -3.88
N SER A 104 8.88 -33.61 -3.74
CA SER A 104 9.82 -34.04 -4.77
C SER A 104 9.10 -34.58 -6.00
N GLU A 105 9.80 -34.67 -7.13
CA GLU A 105 9.22 -35.29 -8.35
C GLU A 105 8.80 -36.74 -8.12
N LYS A 106 9.48 -37.47 -7.23
CA LYS A 106 9.12 -38.85 -6.90
C LYS A 106 7.76 -38.89 -6.19
N GLU A 107 7.56 -38.02 -5.21
CA GLU A 107 6.30 -37.93 -4.47
C GLU A 107 5.14 -37.43 -5.34
N LEU A 108 5.41 -36.49 -6.26
CA LEU A 108 4.42 -36.08 -7.26
C LEU A 108 4.06 -37.23 -8.20
N ASN A 109 5.02 -38.07 -8.61
CA ASN A 109 4.73 -39.27 -9.41
C ASN A 109 3.91 -40.30 -8.64
N VAL A 110 4.16 -40.50 -7.35
CA VAL A 110 3.34 -41.35 -6.47
C VAL A 110 1.92 -40.81 -6.37
N THR A 111 1.76 -39.50 -6.20
CA THR A 111 0.44 -38.83 -6.17
C THR A 111 -0.32 -39.06 -7.48
N ARG A 112 0.35 -38.91 -8.62
CA ARG A 112 -0.24 -39.17 -9.94
C ARG A 112 -0.67 -40.62 -10.12
N TRP A 113 0.17 -41.57 -9.69
CA TRP A 113 -0.17 -43.00 -9.69
C TRP A 113 -1.40 -43.29 -8.84
N TYR A 114 -1.47 -42.73 -7.63
CA TYR A 114 -2.63 -42.87 -6.75
C TYR A 114 -3.90 -42.33 -7.41
N ALA A 115 -3.86 -41.11 -7.98
CA ALA A 115 -4.99 -40.53 -8.69
C ALA A 115 -5.41 -41.39 -9.90
N ALA A 116 -4.46 -41.98 -10.63
CA ALA A 116 -4.75 -42.86 -11.75
C ALA A 116 -5.46 -44.16 -11.30
N LYS A 117 -5.06 -44.73 -10.16
CA LYS A 117 -5.72 -45.90 -9.56
C LYS A 117 -7.13 -45.63 -9.06
N ASN A 118 -7.48 -44.35 -8.85
CA ASN A 118 -8.81 -43.90 -8.46
C ASN A 118 -9.63 -43.32 -9.63
N GLY A 119 -9.24 -43.61 -10.89
CA GLY A 119 -10.05 -43.30 -12.07
C GLY A 119 -9.77 -41.94 -12.73
N VAL A 120 -8.74 -41.20 -12.31
CA VAL A 120 -8.32 -39.97 -13.01
C VAL A 120 -7.54 -40.32 -14.26
N SER A 121 -8.21 -40.27 -15.42
CA SER A 121 -7.70 -40.72 -16.72
C SER A 121 -6.73 -39.75 -17.41
N VAL A 122 -6.87 -38.44 -17.17
CA VAL A 122 -6.04 -37.40 -17.80
C VAL A 122 -5.32 -36.60 -16.72
N GLN A 123 -3.99 -36.67 -16.70
CA GLN A 123 -3.16 -35.92 -15.76
C GLN A 123 -1.92 -35.36 -16.47
N PRO A 124 -1.57 -34.08 -16.23
CA PRO A 124 -0.33 -33.54 -16.75
C PRO A 124 0.86 -34.32 -16.18
N THR A 125 1.91 -34.45 -16.98
CA THR A 125 3.21 -34.92 -16.49
C THR A 125 3.90 -33.81 -15.69
N ILE A 126 4.75 -34.19 -14.74
CA ILE A 126 5.55 -33.22 -13.96
C ILE A 126 6.37 -32.33 -14.90
N LYS A 127 6.90 -32.89 -15.99
CA LYS A 127 7.64 -32.14 -17.01
C LYS A 127 6.77 -31.08 -17.71
N GLN A 128 5.52 -31.42 -18.05
CA GLN A 128 4.59 -30.45 -18.63
C GLN A 128 4.30 -29.31 -17.65
N VAL A 129 3.99 -29.62 -16.39
CA VAL A 129 3.77 -28.59 -15.35
C VAL A 129 4.97 -27.67 -15.21
N LYS A 130 6.19 -28.21 -15.11
CA LYS A 130 7.42 -27.41 -15.01
C LYS A 130 7.67 -26.54 -16.23
N ASN A 131 7.44 -27.07 -17.44
CA ASN A 131 7.62 -26.32 -18.67
C ASN A 131 6.65 -25.15 -18.76
N HIS A 132 5.39 -25.35 -18.36
CA HIS A 132 4.37 -24.30 -18.39
C HIS A 132 4.48 -23.33 -17.22
N ARG A 133 5.17 -23.69 -16.13
CA ARG A 133 5.44 -22.78 -15.01
C ARG A 133 6.12 -21.50 -15.44
N GLN A 134 6.94 -21.54 -16.49
CA GLN A 134 7.56 -20.33 -17.00
C GLN A 134 6.52 -19.30 -17.46
N ASP A 135 5.43 -19.74 -18.10
CA ASP A 135 4.33 -18.86 -18.53
C ASP A 135 3.68 -18.17 -17.31
N ILE A 136 3.52 -18.91 -16.20
CA ILE A 136 2.97 -18.41 -14.93
C ILE A 136 3.93 -17.41 -14.29
N LEU A 137 5.21 -17.75 -14.20
CA LEU A 137 6.24 -16.89 -13.61
C LEU A 137 6.41 -15.58 -14.41
N ASN A 138 6.23 -15.63 -15.72
CA ASN A 138 6.26 -14.43 -16.56
C ASN A 138 5.13 -13.45 -16.23
N VAL A 139 3.98 -13.93 -15.73
CA VAL A 139 2.81 -13.11 -15.41
C VAL A 139 2.77 -12.72 -13.94
N ALA A 140 2.93 -13.69 -13.04
CA ALA A 140 2.72 -13.57 -11.59
C ALA A 140 3.93 -13.99 -10.75
N GLY A 141 5.08 -14.29 -11.38
CA GLY A 141 6.30 -14.67 -10.69
C GLY A 141 6.97 -13.48 -9.99
N LEU A 142 7.67 -13.80 -8.90
CA LEU A 142 8.53 -12.88 -8.18
C LEU A 142 9.98 -13.32 -8.38
N GLU A 143 10.82 -12.42 -8.86
CA GLU A 143 12.25 -12.69 -9.03
C GLU A 143 12.98 -12.50 -7.68
N THR A 144 13.73 -13.52 -7.27
CA THR A 144 14.64 -13.45 -6.12
C THR A 144 16.08 -13.42 -6.62
N LYS A 145 16.84 -12.40 -6.20
CA LYS A 145 18.25 -12.20 -6.54
C LYS A 145 19.13 -12.42 -5.32
N LEU A 146 20.30 -13.00 -5.52
CA LEU A 146 21.37 -12.98 -4.54
C LEU A 146 22.16 -11.68 -4.71
N VAL A 147 22.37 -10.98 -3.60
CA VAL A 147 23.12 -9.72 -3.56
C VAL A 147 24.26 -9.89 -2.57
N ASP A 148 25.47 -9.50 -3.00
CA ASP A 148 26.61 -9.39 -2.11
C ASP A 148 26.57 -8.04 -1.40
N GLY A 149 26.42 -8.08 -0.08
CA GLY A 149 26.44 -6.92 0.78
C GLY A 149 27.79 -6.24 0.85
N LYS A 150 27.81 -4.97 1.28
CA LYS A 150 29.05 -4.21 1.42
C LYS A 150 30.01 -4.76 2.48
N LEU A 151 29.54 -5.60 3.40
CA LEU A 151 30.38 -6.29 4.38
C LEU A 151 30.76 -7.71 3.91
N GLY A 152 30.45 -8.06 2.66
CA GLY A 152 30.79 -9.35 2.05
C GLY A 152 29.81 -10.47 2.36
N ASN A 153 28.69 -10.18 3.03
CA ASN A 153 27.66 -11.19 3.29
C ASN A 153 26.67 -11.26 2.14
N CYS A 154 26.36 -12.48 1.68
CA CYS A 154 25.35 -12.69 0.67
C CYS A 154 23.94 -12.73 1.31
N PHE A 155 22.96 -12.15 0.63
CA PHE A 155 21.56 -12.21 1.04
C PHE A 155 20.61 -12.27 -0.16
N ALA A 156 19.44 -12.85 0.06
CA ALA A 156 18.41 -12.99 -0.97
C ALA A 156 17.44 -11.80 -0.91
N VAL A 157 17.19 -11.17 -2.05
CA VAL A 157 16.29 -10.03 -2.19
C VAL A 157 15.22 -10.32 -3.24
N ASN A 158 13.97 -10.03 -2.91
CA ASN A 158 12.86 -10.02 -3.85
C ASN A 158 12.68 -8.66 -4.52
N ASP A 159 12.15 -8.65 -5.74
CA ASP A 159 11.74 -7.41 -6.42
C ASP A 159 10.54 -6.76 -5.72
N TRP A 160 10.81 -5.73 -4.91
CA TRP A 160 9.79 -5.05 -4.12
C TRP A 160 8.72 -4.35 -4.99
N PHE A 161 9.11 -3.73 -6.11
CA PHE A 161 8.14 -3.06 -6.98
C PHE A 161 7.21 -4.08 -7.65
N LYS A 162 7.72 -5.26 -7.98
CA LYS A 162 6.91 -6.35 -8.51
C LYS A 162 5.88 -6.85 -7.49
N ILE A 163 6.26 -6.94 -6.22
CA ILE A 163 5.30 -7.27 -5.13
C ILE A 163 4.18 -6.22 -5.09
N LEU A 164 4.52 -4.94 -5.11
CA LEU A 164 3.51 -3.87 -5.07
C LEU A 164 2.63 -3.86 -6.33
N GLU A 165 3.19 -4.12 -7.51
CA GLU A 165 2.42 -4.30 -8.74
C GLU A 165 1.39 -5.43 -8.57
N HIS A 166 1.80 -6.56 -8.01
CA HIS A 166 0.92 -7.70 -7.77
C HIS A 166 -0.19 -7.36 -6.77
N GLU A 167 0.13 -6.71 -5.65
CA GLU A 167 -0.87 -6.30 -4.66
C GLU A 167 -1.90 -5.32 -5.22
N PHE A 168 -1.48 -4.40 -6.09
CA PHE A 168 -2.41 -3.49 -6.77
C PHE A 168 -3.22 -4.14 -7.88
N ALA A 169 -2.73 -5.25 -8.46
CA ALA A 169 -3.46 -6.07 -9.43
C ALA A 169 -4.33 -7.16 -8.77
N ASN A 170 -4.12 -7.42 -7.48
CA ASN A 170 -4.76 -8.51 -6.77
C ASN A 170 -6.26 -8.24 -6.55
N PRO A 171 -7.18 -9.03 -7.13
CA PRO A 171 -8.61 -8.79 -7.03
C PRO A 171 -9.17 -8.98 -5.61
N LEU A 172 -8.47 -9.72 -4.74
CA LEU A 172 -8.90 -9.96 -3.36
C LEU A 172 -8.46 -8.86 -2.40
N ILE A 173 -7.33 -8.21 -2.70
CA ILE A 173 -6.72 -7.20 -1.84
C ILE A 173 -7.00 -5.78 -2.32
N ARG A 174 -6.91 -5.53 -3.62
CA ARG A 174 -7.08 -4.19 -4.19
C ARG A 174 -8.37 -3.50 -3.76
N PRO A 175 -9.56 -4.16 -3.68
CA PRO A 175 -10.79 -3.51 -3.21
C PRO A 175 -10.78 -3.15 -1.72
N LYS A 176 -9.95 -3.83 -0.93
CA LYS A 176 -9.83 -3.65 0.52
C LYS A 176 -8.72 -2.65 0.89
N LEU A 177 -7.91 -2.24 -0.08
CA LEU A 177 -6.80 -1.31 0.14
C LEU A 177 -7.30 0.13 0.12
N HIS A 178 -7.12 0.82 1.25
CA HIS A 178 -7.41 2.24 1.39
C HIS A 178 -6.16 3.08 1.12
N LEU A 179 -6.33 4.09 0.25
CA LEU A 179 -5.22 4.88 -0.32
C LEU A 179 -5.27 6.36 0.11
N TYR A 180 -6.19 6.70 1.01
CA TYR A 180 -6.34 8.02 1.60
C TYR A 180 -6.44 7.86 3.12
N PRO A 181 -6.02 8.88 3.88
CA PRO A 181 -6.32 8.93 5.31
C PRO A 181 -7.84 8.97 5.51
N GLU A 182 -8.27 8.47 6.65
CA GLU A 182 -9.68 8.45 7.08
C GLU A 182 -9.85 9.31 8.33
N ASP A 183 -10.96 10.01 8.40
CA ASP A 183 -11.44 10.64 9.60
C ASP A 183 -12.57 9.81 10.21
N SER A 184 -12.22 9.01 11.21
CA SER A 184 -13.15 8.17 11.97
C SER A 184 -13.64 8.82 13.27
N GLY A 185 -13.36 10.11 13.48
CA GLY A 185 -13.66 10.80 14.73
C GLY A 185 -12.70 10.42 15.87
N GLU A 186 -13.23 10.17 17.06
CA GLU A 186 -12.42 9.95 18.26
C GLU A 186 -11.81 8.55 18.37
N LYS A 187 -12.43 7.55 17.73
CA LYS A 187 -12.00 6.15 17.81
C LYS A 187 -11.15 5.78 16.61
N LEU A 188 -10.00 5.16 16.90
CA LEU A 188 -9.05 4.69 15.91
C LEU A 188 -8.95 3.16 16.01
N GLU A 189 -9.19 2.48 14.90
CA GLU A 189 -9.09 1.02 14.76
C GLU A 189 -8.00 0.63 13.75
N GLU A 190 -7.69 1.52 12.81
CA GLU A 190 -6.83 1.25 11.65
C GLU A 190 -5.81 2.38 11.41
N ALA A 191 -4.69 2.03 10.78
CA ALA A 191 -3.56 2.96 10.58
C ALA A 191 -3.94 4.23 9.81
N ARG A 192 -4.84 4.08 8.82
CA ARG A 192 -5.36 5.18 7.98
C ARG A 192 -6.10 6.26 8.75
N GLN A 193 -6.58 5.94 9.95
CA GLN A 193 -7.33 6.86 10.80
C GLN A 193 -6.41 7.71 11.68
N ALA A 194 -5.13 7.34 11.79
CA ALA A 194 -4.18 8.03 12.66
C ALA A 194 -3.89 9.45 12.17
N ALA A 195 -3.79 10.38 13.13
CA ALA A 195 -3.46 11.79 12.87
C ALA A 195 -2.14 11.98 12.09
N LYS A 196 -1.21 11.02 12.19
CA LYS A 196 0.06 11.08 11.45
C LYS A 196 -0.18 11.14 9.94
N TRP A 197 -0.98 10.25 9.37
CA TRP A 197 -1.27 10.28 7.93
C TRP A 197 -2.19 11.45 7.58
N LYS A 198 -3.23 11.70 8.37
CA LYS A 198 -4.21 12.76 8.09
C LYS A 198 -3.66 14.19 8.17
N HIS A 199 -2.79 14.48 9.13
CA HIS A 199 -2.39 15.85 9.47
C HIS A 199 -0.89 16.13 9.41
N LYS A 200 -0.04 15.14 9.70
CA LYS A 200 1.41 15.38 9.83
C LYS A 200 2.18 15.17 8.52
N VAL A 201 1.77 14.20 7.71
CA VAL A 201 2.41 13.94 6.40
C VAL A 201 2.03 15.03 5.40
N ASP A 202 2.99 15.41 4.54
CA ASP A 202 2.77 16.37 3.46
C ASP A 202 1.65 15.91 2.50
N GLY A 203 0.88 16.85 1.96
CA GLY A 203 -0.22 16.56 1.04
C GLY A 203 0.23 15.79 -0.22
N ASN A 204 1.40 16.15 -0.75
CA ASN A 204 1.98 15.51 -1.94
C ASN A 204 2.39 14.06 -1.70
N ILE A 205 2.56 13.65 -0.45
CA ILE A 205 2.94 12.28 -0.07
C ILE A 205 1.72 11.50 0.44
N SER A 206 0.86 12.13 1.25
CA SER A 206 -0.28 11.48 1.91
C SER A 206 -1.44 11.17 0.97
N GLY A 207 -1.60 11.96 -0.09
CA GLY A 207 -2.66 11.82 -1.07
C GLY A 207 -2.55 12.94 -2.11
N PRO A 208 -1.69 12.81 -3.12
CA PRO A 208 -1.32 13.92 -4.01
C PRO A 208 -2.46 14.39 -4.91
N MET A 209 -3.45 13.54 -5.20
CA MET A 209 -4.57 13.87 -6.07
C MET A 209 -5.85 13.14 -5.71
N ALA A 210 -6.98 13.69 -6.15
CA ALA A 210 -8.28 13.01 -6.24
C ALA A 210 -8.86 13.11 -7.67
N ARG A 211 -9.48 12.04 -8.16
CA ARG A 211 -10.12 11.99 -9.47
C ARG A 211 -11.63 12.11 -9.30
N GLY A 212 -12.19 13.24 -9.72
CA GLY A 212 -13.63 13.50 -9.64
C GLY A 212 -14.44 12.79 -10.73
N THR A 213 -15.75 13.01 -10.68
CA THR A 213 -16.69 12.58 -11.72
C THR A 213 -16.33 13.22 -13.06
N GLY A 214 -16.37 12.46 -14.15
CA GLY A 214 -15.95 12.94 -15.48
C GLY A 214 -14.45 12.80 -15.75
N GLY A 215 -13.68 12.20 -14.84
CA GLY A 215 -12.28 11.84 -15.08
C GLY A 215 -11.26 12.96 -14.84
N LYS A 216 -11.70 14.12 -14.33
CA LYS A 216 -10.82 15.25 -13.99
C LYS A 216 -10.01 14.95 -12.73
N ASP A 217 -8.71 15.25 -12.82
CA ASP A 217 -7.78 15.14 -11.70
C ASP A 217 -7.59 16.48 -11.00
N TYR A 218 -7.64 16.46 -9.68
CA TYR A 218 -7.39 17.59 -8.79
C TYR A 218 -6.21 17.25 -7.89
N TYR A 219 -5.05 17.86 -8.14
CA TYR A 219 -3.86 17.65 -7.31
C TYR A 219 -3.84 18.67 -6.18
N VAL A 220 -3.18 18.30 -5.08
CA VAL A 220 -2.89 19.26 -4.02
C VAL A 220 -2.01 20.40 -4.54
N GLU A 221 -2.14 21.57 -3.93
CA GLU A 221 -1.36 22.77 -4.24
C GLU A 221 -1.59 23.37 -5.64
N GLU A 222 -2.64 22.92 -6.34
CA GLU A 222 -3.09 23.50 -7.61
C GLU A 222 -4.38 24.31 -7.43
N VAL A 223 -4.52 25.40 -8.19
CA VAL A 223 -5.77 26.18 -8.21
C VAL A 223 -6.88 25.35 -8.88
N CYS A 224 -8.03 25.29 -8.21
CA CYS A 224 -9.24 24.61 -8.68
C CYS A 224 -10.46 25.51 -8.43
N PHE A 225 -11.59 25.23 -9.08
CA PHE A 225 -12.88 25.81 -8.69
C PHE A 225 -13.80 24.76 -8.10
N ALA A 226 -14.49 25.16 -7.03
CA ALA A 226 -15.44 24.32 -6.34
C ALA A 226 -16.69 25.10 -5.89
N ARG A 227 -17.77 24.35 -5.64
CA ARG A 227 -18.94 24.84 -4.89
C ARG A 227 -18.60 24.91 -3.41
N LEU A 228 -18.70 26.09 -2.83
CA LEU A 228 -18.31 26.38 -1.45
C LEU A 228 -19.46 26.17 -0.45
N ASP A 229 -20.70 26.19 -0.93
CA ASP A 229 -21.86 25.93 -0.10
C ASP A 229 -23.00 25.25 -0.88
N ASN A 230 -24.06 24.88 -0.15
CA ASN A 230 -25.27 24.29 -0.72
C ASN A 230 -26.19 25.33 -1.39
N LYS A 231 -25.86 26.62 -1.30
CA LYS A 231 -26.64 27.73 -1.88
C LYS A 231 -26.14 28.12 -3.27
N GLY A 232 -25.06 27.49 -3.73
CA GLY A 232 -24.51 27.69 -5.06
C GLY A 232 -23.36 28.69 -5.12
N ALA A 233 -22.80 29.12 -3.98
CA ALA A 233 -21.58 29.89 -3.98
C ALA A 233 -20.46 29.05 -4.61
N ILE A 234 -19.77 29.62 -5.59
CA ILE A 234 -18.59 29.01 -6.23
C ILE A 234 -17.39 29.91 -6.02
N GLY A 235 -16.20 29.33 -5.98
CA GLY A 235 -14.98 30.10 -5.89
C GLY A 235 -13.71 29.27 -6.11
N PRO A 236 -12.58 29.96 -6.29
CA PRO A 236 -11.29 29.31 -6.40
C PRO A 236 -10.86 28.77 -5.04
N VAL A 237 -10.34 27.55 -5.05
CA VAL A 237 -9.80 26.84 -3.90
C VAL A 237 -8.51 26.12 -4.28
N MET A 238 -7.64 25.89 -3.30
CA MET A 238 -6.43 25.09 -3.48
C MET A 238 -6.47 23.95 -2.46
N PRO A 239 -6.76 22.70 -2.89
CA PRO A 239 -6.71 21.56 -1.99
C PRO A 239 -5.30 21.38 -1.43
N ARG A 240 -5.21 21.16 -0.12
CA ARG A 240 -3.95 20.91 0.59
C ARG A 240 -3.78 19.46 0.97
N ARG A 241 -4.89 18.79 1.30
CA ARG A 241 -4.92 17.38 1.70
C ARG A 241 -6.24 16.76 1.27
N TRP A 242 -6.20 15.48 0.92
CA TRP A 242 -7.37 14.66 0.66
C TRP A 242 -7.55 13.64 1.78
N PHE A 243 -8.78 13.43 2.23
CA PHE A 243 -9.12 12.46 3.27
C PHE A 243 -10.55 11.95 3.10
N THR A 244 -10.83 10.78 3.65
CA THR A 244 -12.16 10.19 3.64
C THR A 244 -12.88 10.42 4.96
N ARG A 245 -14.18 10.69 4.93
CA ARG A 245 -15.05 10.73 6.12
C ARG A 245 -16.41 10.17 5.74
N ASN A 246 -16.93 9.21 6.50
CA ASN A 246 -18.24 8.58 6.25
C ASN A 246 -18.41 8.04 4.81
N GLY A 247 -17.33 7.52 4.22
CA GLY A 247 -17.32 6.99 2.85
C GLY A 247 -17.20 8.03 1.74
N GLU A 248 -17.21 9.33 2.06
CA GLU A 248 -16.99 10.41 1.10
C GLU A 248 -15.53 10.86 1.08
N LEU A 249 -15.04 11.30 -0.08
CA LEU A 249 -13.70 11.88 -0.23
C LEU A 249 -13.82 13.41 -0.19
N LEU A 250 -13.14 14.02 0.77
CA LEU A 250 -13.10 15.46 0.99
C LEU A 250 -11.67 15.96 0.88
N SER A 251 -11.53 17.27 0.69
CA SER A 251 -10.27 17.97 0.86
C SER A 251 -10.35 18.92 2.05
N ILE A 252 -9.18 19.22 2.63
CA ILE A 252 -8.94 20.49 3.32
C ILE A 252 -8.34 21.40 2.26
N ALA A 253 -8.97 22.54 1.99
CA ALA A 253 -8.56 23.47 0.95
C ALA A 253 -8.46 24.90 1.46
N HIS A 254 -7.47 25.65 0.98
CA HIS A 254 -7.48 27.09 1.17
C HIS A 254 -8.47 27.73 0.20
N PRO A 255 -9.32 28.66 0.65
CA PRO A 255 -10.00 29.56 -0.27
C PRO A 255 -8.99 30.53 -0.90
N LEU A 256 -9.27 30.97 -2.12
CA LEU A 256 -8.49 31.99 -2.79
C LEU A 256 -9.37 33.22 -3.03
N CYS A 257 -8.77 34.39 -2.96
CA CYS A 257 -9.36 35.63 -3.43
C CYS A 257 -8.54 36.18 -4.60
N LEU A 258 -9.10 37.15 -5.31
CA LEU A 258 -8.37 37.88 -6.33
C LEU A 258 -7.76 39.15 -5.73
N THR A 259 -6.64 39.59 -6.30
CA THR A 259 -6.13 40.95 -6.05
C THR A 259 -7.17 41.99 -6.49
N THR A 260 -7.06 43.22 -6.00
CA THR A 260 -8.05 44.30 -6.28
C THR A 260 -8.18 44.65 -7.77
N ASP A 261 -7.14 44.38 -8.56
CA ASP A 261 -7.07 44.56 -10.01
C ASP A 261 -7.38 43.27 -10.79
N ASN A 262 -7.75 42.18 -10.10
CA ASN A 262 -7.98 40.83 -10.64
C ASN A 262 -6.79 40.23 -11.42
N SER A 263 -5.56 40.72 -11.17
CA SER A 263 -4.36 40.26 -11.90
C SER A 263 -3.75 38.95 -11.37
N ALA A 264 -4.04 38.57 -10.12
CA ALA A 264 -3.53 37.36 -9.51
C ALA A 264 -4.48 36.79 -8.45
N PHE A 265 -4.30 35.50 -8.15
CA PHE A 265 -4.88 34.84 -6.99
C PHE A 265 -4.05 35.12 -5.73
N VAL A 266 -4.73 35.21 -4.58
CA VAL A 266 -4.15 35.29 -3.24
C VAL A 266 -4.73 34.16 -2.41
N ILE A 267 -3.87 33.37 -1.77
CA ILE A 267 -4.29 32.26 -0.92
C ILE A 267 -4.66 32.81 0.45
N ASP A 268 -5.87 32.52 0.91
CA ASP A 268 -6.27 32.79 2.29
C ASP A 268 -5.71 31.68 3.20
N GLY A 269 -4.61 32.01 3.88
CA GLY A 269 -3.82 31.09 4.70
C GLY A 269 -3.88 31.39 6.19
N TYR A 270 -4.89 32.11 6.69
CA TYR A 270 -5.04 32.35 8.13
C TYR A 270 -5.37 31.06 8.89
N ASP A 271 -5.05 31.02 10.19
CA ASP A 271 -5.46 29.91 11.04
C ASP A 271 -6.99 29.80 11.07
N GLY A 272 -7.51 28.65 10.65
CA GLY A 272 -8.95 28.39 10.55
C GLY A 272 -9.62 28.89 9.27
N SER A 273 -8.88 29.44 8.29
CA SER A 273 -9.42 29.84 6.98
C SER A 273 -9.77 28.66 6.07
N CYS A 274 -9.16 27.49 6.30
CA CYS A 274 -9.36 26.31 5.47
C CYS A 274 -10.81 25.84 5.48
N LEU A 275 -11.27 25.43 4.30
CA LEU A 275 -12.57 24.84 4.08
C LEU A 275 -12.44 23.33 3.91
N GLU A 276 -13.43 22.60 4.39
CA GLU A 276 -13.63 21.21 3.98
C GLU A 276 -14.52 21.17 2.74
N VAL A 277 -14.00 20.65 1.63
CA VAL A 277 -14.69 20.65 0.34
C VAL A 277 -14.84 19.22 -0.16
N PRO A 278 -16.08 18.71 -0.33
CA PRO A 278 -16.31 17.40 -0.95
C PRO A 278 -15.74 17.34 -2.37
N LEU A 279 -15.16 16.20 -2.78
CA LEU A 279 -14.66 16.02 -4.16
C LEU A 279 -15.74 16.30 -5.21
N THR A 280 -17.00 15.96 -4.91
CA THR A 280 -18.16 16.20 -5.78
C THR A 280 -18.49 17.68 -5.99
N HIS A 281 -17.88 18.59 -5.21
CA HIS A 281 -18.05 20.03 -5.37
C HIS A 281 -17.05 20.64 -6.36
N TYR A 282 -15.94 19.95 -6.66
CA TYR A 282 -14.94 20.39 -7.61
C TYR A 282 -15.43 20.24 -9.06
N PHE A 283 -15.24 21.25 -9.89
CA PHE A 283 -15.70 21.22 -11.30
C PHE A 283 -14.72 21.77 -12.33
N LEU A 284 -13.74 22.60 -11.94
CA LEU A 284 -12.60 23.00 -12.78
C LEU A 284 -11.30 22.68 -12.07
N ASN A 285 -10.39 21.99 -12.76
CA ASN A 285 -9.02 21.78 -12.31
C ASN A 285 -8.08 22.80 -12.96
N VAL A 286 -6.80 22.76 -12.60
CA VAL A 286 -5.79 23.68 -13.14
C VAL A 286 -5.75 23.72 -14.67
N VAL A 287 -5.95 22.58 -15.34
CA VAL A 287 -5.91 22.47 -16.80
C VAL A 287 -7.10 23.18 -17.44
N ASP A 288 -8.29 23.06 -16.84
CA ASP A 288 -9.46 23.83 -17.29
C ASP A 288 -9.23 25.34 -17.12
N LEU A 289 -8.56 25.74 -16.03
CA LEU A 289 -8.30 27.14 -15.71
C LEU A 289 -7.20 27.77 -16.58
N GLU A 290 -6.37 26.97 -17.25
CA GLU A 290 -5.40 27.47 -18.25
C GLU A 290 -6.08 27.94 -19.55
N ASP A 291 -7.31 27.49 -19.83
CA ASP A 291 -8.06 27.89 -21.01
C ASP A 291 -8.51 29.36 -20.92
N GLN A 292 -8.25 30.11 -22.00
CA GLN A 292 -8.54 31.55 -22.05
C GLN A 292 -10.04 31.86 -22.05
N GLU A 293 -10.87 30.99 -22.63
CA GLU A 293 -12.32 31.16 -22.59
C GLU A 293 -12.86 30.94 -21.18
N CYS A 294 -12.34 29.94 -20.47
CA CYS A 294 -12.62 29.72 -19.06
C CYS A 294 -12.22 30.93 -18.21
N GLN A 295 -11.01 31.47 -18.41
CA GLN A 295 -10.53 32.66 -17.70
C GLN A 295 -11.45 33.87 -17.91
N ALA A 296 -11.86 34.13 -19.16
CA ALA A 296 -12.80 35.21 -19.48
C ALA A 296 -14.17 34.98 -18.84
N ARG A 297 -14.71 33.76 -18.91
CA ARG A 297 -16.03 33.40 -18.38
C ARG A 297 -16.14 33.61 -16.87
N TYR A 298 -15.10 33.27 -16.12
CA TYR A 298 -15.07 33.44 -14.66
C TYR A 298 -14.37 34.72 -14.20
N SER A 299 -13.92 35.57 -15.14
CA SER A 299 -13.21 36.82 -14.85
C SER A 299 -12.00 36.63 -13.93
N ILE A 300 -11.18 35.62 -14.24
CA ILE A 300 -10.03 35.20 -13.42
C ILE A 300 -8.71 35.31 -14.19
N PRO A 301 -7.58 35.52 -13.48
CA PRO A 301 -6.26 35.45 -14.08
C PRO A 301 -5.86 34.00 -14.38
N PRO A 302 -4.77 33.78 -15.13
CA PRO A 302 -4.18 32.44 -15.29
C PRO A 302 -3.88 31.80 -13.93
N PRO A 303 -4.06 30.47 -13.77
CA PRO A 303 -3.84 29.77 -12.49
C PRO A 303 -2.39 29.83 -12.00
N SER A 304 -1.45 30.19 -12.88
CA SER A 304 -0.05 30.43 -12.54
C SER A 304 0.25 31.79 -11.88
N LYS A 305 -0.71 32.71 -11.90
CA LYS A 305 -0.57 34.03 -11.26
C LYS A 305 -1.05 33.96 -9.82
N ILE A 306 -0.16 33.55 -8.93
CA ILE A 306 -0.41 33.55 -7.47
C ILE A 306 0.50 34.62 -6.86
N ALA A 307 -0.10 35.66 -6.27
CA ALA A 307 0.65 36.76 -5.65
C ALA A 307 1.29 36.35 -4.31
N GLY A 308 0.69 35.39 -3.60
CA GLY A 308 1.21 34.90 -2.34
C GLY A 308 0.14 34.30 -1.45
N THR A 309 0.55 33.96 -0.23
CA THR A 309 -0.32 33.48 0.85
C THR A 309 -0.43 34.55 1.92
N HIS A 310 -1.65 34.90 2.30
CA HIS A 310 -1.89 35.70 3.48
C HIS A 310 -1.68 34.86 4.73
N LYS A 311 -0.78 35.29 5.62
CA LYS A 311 -0.60 34.71 6.96
C LYS A 311 -0.88 35.74 8.05
N GLY A 312 -1.35 35.25 9.21
CA GLY A 312 -1.63 36.07 10.40
C GLY A 312 -2.95 35.71 11.09
N ILE A 313 -3.27 36.47 12.15
CA ILE A 313 -4.50 36.35 12.93
C ILE A 313 -5.52 37.36 12.41
N SER A 314 -6.71 36.91 12.01
CA SER A 314 -7.82 37.83 11.75
C SER A 314 -8.26 38.46 13.08
N ARG A 315 -8.41 39.80 13.12
CA ARG A 315 -8.83 40.64 14.28
C ARG A 315 -7.73 41.13 15.26
N GLY A 316 -6.50 41.40 14.80
CA GLY A 316 -5.49 42.06 15.66
C GLY A 316 -4.17 42.59 15.04
N HIS A 317 -4.02 42.55 13.71
CA HIS A 317 -2.91 43.11 12.89
C HIS A 317 -1.49 42.50 13.03
N LYS A 318 -1.12 41.68 12.04
CA LYS A 318 -0.17 42.02 10.96
C LYS A 318 -0.40 41.00 9.84
N LEU A 319 -1.00 41.43 8.73
CA LEU A 319 -1.17 40.59 7.57
C LEU A 319 0.14 40.66 6.78
N SER A 320 0.86 39.54 6.69
CA SER A 320 1.98 39.42 5.78
C SER A 320 1.54 38.62 4.57
N LEU A 321 1.83 39.15 3.38
CA LEU A 321 1.78 38.37 2.15
C LEU A 321 3.14 37.69 2.01
N GLU A 322 3.16 36.37 2.19
CA GLU A 322 4.34 35.57 1.87
C GLU A 322 4.30 35.17 0.40
N GLU A 323 5.42 35.33 -0.28
CA GLU A 323 5.54 34.95 -1.69
C GLU A 323 5.24 33.46 -1.89
N TRP A 324 4.47 33.14 -2.93
CA TRP A 324 4.20 31.77 -3.30
C TRP A 324 5.35 31.23 -4.16
N THR A 325 6.07 30.24 -3.63
CA THR A 325 7.28 29.70 -4.25
C THR A 325 7.07 28.37 -4.96
N GLN A 326 5.90 27.74 -4.83
CA GLN A 326 5.62 26.44 -5.44
C GLN A 326 5.25 26.59 -6.92
N LEU A 327 5.51 25.54 -7.69
CA LEU A 327 5.10 25.47 -9.08
C LEU A 327 3.56 25.50 -9.19
N PRO A 328 3.01 26.17 -10.22
CA PRO A 328 1.56 26.26 -10.40
C PRO A 328 0.93 24.93 -10.86
N ILE A 329 1.73 24.03 -11.42
CA ILE A 329 1.35 22.68 -11.80
C ILE A 329 2.11 21.71 -10.91
N ASN A 330 1.39 20.77 -10.31
CA ASN A 330 1.97 19.79 -9.40
C ASN A 330 2.91 18.84 -10.15
N GLU A 331 4.10 18.57 -9.61
CA GLU A 331 5.07 17.67 -10.24
C GLU A 331 4.52 16.25 -10.45
N TRP A 332 3.67 15.77 -9.55
CA TRP A 332 3.04 14.46 -9.68
C TRP A 332 2.07 14.40 -10.85
N ARG A 333 1.43 15.52 -11.22
CA ARG A 333 0.61 15.60 -12.43
C ARG A 333 1.46 15.37 -13.67
N ILE A 334 2.60 16.05 -13.74
CA ILE A 334 3.55 15.94 -14.85
C ILE A 334 4.08 14.50 -14.95
N LYS A 335 4.56 13.95 -13.83
CA LYS A 335 5.10 12.58 -13.76
C LYS A 335 4.05 11.51 -14.09
N ALA A 336 2.80 11.70 -13.67
CA ALA A 336 1.75 10.72 -13.86
C ALA A 336 1.16 10.71 -15.29
N GLY A 337 1.24 11.82 -16.03
CA GLY A 337 0.80 11.88 -17.44
C GLY A 337 -0.66 11.44 -17.64
N GLY A 338 -1.57 11.88 -16.76
CA GLY A 338 -2.99 11.51 -16.79
C GLY A 338 -3.35 10.19 -16.09
N ARG A 339 -2.37 9.47 -15.53
CA ARG A 339 -2.62 8.31 -14.65
C ARG A 339 -2.91 8.79 -13.23
N ARG A 340 -3.59 7.95 -12.44
CA ARG A 340 -3.79 8.24 -11.01
C ARG A 340 -2.48 8.11 -10.25
N CYS A 341 -2.21 9.06 -9.37
CA CYS A 341 -1.13 8.98 -8.39
C CYS A 341 -1.74 8.64 -7.02
N HIS A 342 -1.28 7.54 -6.41
CA HIS A 342 -1.78 7.06 -5.13
C HIS A 342 -0.66 7.06 -4.10
N SER A 343 -1.00 7.39 -2.86
CA SER A 343 -0.16 7.10 -1.70
C SER A 343 -0.42 5.67 -1.25
N ALA A 344 0.64 4.90 -1.03
CA ALA A 344 0.56 3.53 -0.53
C ALA A 344 1.42 3.37 0.73
N PRO A 345 0.89 3.73 1.91
CA PRO A 345 1.63 3.55 3.15
C PRO A 345 1.87 2.09 3.46
N LEU A 346 3.04 1.82 4.03
CA LEU A 346 3.49 0.48 4.39
C LEU A 346 4.19 0.50 5.74
N TRP A 347 4.15 -0.63 6.43
CA TRP A 347 4.95 -0.91 7.60
C TRP A 347 6.09 -1.81 7.17
N ALA A 348 7.31 -1.28 7.09
CA ALA A 348 8.52 -2.06 6.89
C ALA A 348 9.18 -2.31 8.24
N TYR A 349 9.55 -3.56 8.52
CA TYR A 349 10.17 -3.96 9.78
C TYR A 349 11.14 -5.11 9.56
N CYS A 350 12.07 -5.28 10.49
CA CYS A 350 12.97 -6.42 10.52
C CYS A 350 12.51 -7.38 11.62
N ASP A 351 12.44 -8.66 11.29
CA ASP A 351 12.10 -9.73 12.23
C ASP A 351 13.16 -10.83 12.20
N ASP A 352 13.34 -11.54 13.31
CA ASP A 352 14.25 -12.68 13.41
C ASP A 352 13.52 -14.02 13.56
N THR A 353 13.70 -14.87 12.55
CA THR A 353 13.07 -16.19 12.49
C THR A 353 14.12 -17.29 12.61
N SER A 354 13.74 -18.45 13.15
CA SER A 354 14.64 -19.61 13.23
C SER A 354 14.31 -20.63 12.15
N GLY A 355 15.33 -21.05 11.41
CA GLY A 355 15.18 -22.01 10.30
C GLY A 355 14.88 -23.46 10.70
N ASN A 356 14.72 -23.78 11.99
CA ASN A 356 14.28 -25.09 12.48
C ASN A 356 13.88 -24.99 13.96
N VAL A 357 13.23 -26.02 14.51
CA VAL A 357 12.55 -26.22 15.83
C VAL A 357 13.18 -25.59 17.12
N SER A 358 14.31 -24.88 17.07
CA SER A 358 14.80 -24.05 18.17
C SER A 358 15.39 -22.71 17.71
N LYS A 359 15.02 -21.63 18.41
CA LYS A 359 15.48 -20.24 18.16
C LYS A 359 16.99 -20.03 18.23
N LYS A 360 17.73 -20.99 18.78
CA LYS A 360 19.09 -20.74 19.29
C LYS A 360 20.21 -20.96 18.28
N TRP A 361 19.96 -21.65 17.15
CA TRP A 361 21.07 -22.18 16.34
C TRP A 361 21.12 -21.78 14.86
N ASN A 362 20.08 -21.14 14.29
CA ASN A 362 20.08 -20.67 12.89
C ASN A 362 19.16 -19.46 12.70
N LYS A 363 19.57 -18.32 13.27
CA LYS A 363 18.83 -17.05 13.15
C LYS A 363 18.88 -16.54 11.72
N HIS A 364 17.71 -16.26 11.15
CA HIS A 364 17.53 -15.57 9.88
C HIS A 364 16.90 -14.22 10.16
N ASN A 365 17.60 -13.15 9.81
CA ASN A 365 17.02 -11.83 9.80
C ASN A 365 16.26 -11.67 8.49
N SER A 366 15.04 -11.15 8.56
CA SER A 366 14.23 -10.84 7.38
C SER A 366 13.69 -9.43 7.48
N ILE A 367 13.76 -8.68 6.39
CA ILE A 367 13.06 -7.41 6.23
C ILE A 367 11.75 -7.71 5.50
N LEU A 368 10.64 -7.35 6.13
CA LEU A 368 9.29 -7.59 5.64
C LEU A 368 8.54 -6.28 5.52
N PHE A 369 7.44 -6.31 4.77
CA PHE A 369 6.45 -5.24 4.84
C PHE A 369 5.01 -5.74 4.72
N THR A 370 4.11 -4.91 5.23
CA THR A 370 2.66 -5.02 5.04
C THR A 370 2.10 -3.66 4.64
N LEU A 371 1.13 -3.64 3.73
CA LEU A 371 0.43 -2.42 3.34
C LEU A 371 -0.42 -1.90 4.50
N ALA A 372 -0.10 -0.71 5.01
CA ALA A 372 -0.77 -0.09 6.15
C ALA A 372 -2.15 0.48 5.79
N GLY A 373 -2.47 0.55 4.50
CA GLY A 373 -3.81 0.90 4.00
C GLY A 373 -4.84 -0.23 4.11
N LEU A 374 -4.44 -1.44 4.53
CA LEU A 374 -5.36 -2.56 4.71
C LEU A 374 -6.10 -2.49 6.06
N PRO A 375 -7.34 -3.03 6.12
CA PRO A 375 -8.02 -3.28 7.37
C PRO A 375 -7.18 -4.11 8.34
N ARG A 376 -7.28 -3.83 9.63
CA ARG A 376 -6.46 -4.47 10.67
C ARG A 376 -6.52 -6.00 10.59
N ALA A 377 -7.71 -6.56 10.40
CA ALA A 377 -7.92 -8.01 10.30
C ALA A 377 -7.11 -8.66 9.16
N LEU A 378 -6.85 -7.93 8.07
CA LEU A 378 -6.07 -8.42 6.94
C LEU A 378 -4.57 -8.22 7.15
N THR A 379 -4.14 -7.14 7.80
CA THR A 379 -2.72 -6.88 8.02
C THR A 379 -2.01 -7.98 8.81
N GLN A 380 -2.75 -8.75 9.60
CA GLN A 380 -2.21 -9.86 10.40
C GLN A 380 -2.24 -11.21 9.67
N MET A 381 -2.88 -11.30 8.51
CA MET A 381 -2.89 -12.53 7.72
C MET A 381 -1.54 -12.70 7.03
N LEU A 382 -0.97 -13.90 7.11
CA LEU A 382 0.29 -14.26 6.45
C LEU A 382 0.30 -13.91 4.96
N TYR A 383 -0.87 -13.94 4.33
CA TYR A 383 -1.07 -13.55 2.93
C TYR A 383 -0.62 -12.12 2.60
N ASN A 384 -0.72 -11.19 3.56
CA ASN A 384 -0.39 -9.76 3.39
C ASN A 384 0.96 -9.37 4.03
N ILE A 385 1.77 -10.35 4.42
CA ILE A 385 3.11 -10.15 4.95
C ILE A 385 4.10 -10.56 3.87
N HIS A 386 4.82 -9.57 3.32
CA HIS A 386 5.70 -9.78 2.17
C HIS A 386 7.17 -9.71 2.60
N PHE A 387 7.97 -10.65 2.12
CA PHE A 387 9.42 -10.66 2.35
C PHE A 387 10.12 -9.83 1.28
N ILE A 388 10.97 -8.90 1.72
CA ILE A 388 11.84 -8.11 0.83
C ILE A 388 13.22 -8.74 0.80
N VAL A 389 13.86 -8.91 1.96
CA VAL A 389 15.24 -9.42 2.07
C VAL A 389 15.34 -10.42 3.21
N THR A 390 16.16 -11.46 3.05
CA THR A 390 16.49 -12.38 4.14
C THR A 390 17.93 -12.86 4.09
N SER A 391 18.53 -13.07 5.27
CA SER A 391 19.85 -13.66 5.43
C SER A 391 20.04 -14.26 6.81
N ASN A 392 20.82 -15.35 6.88
CA ASN A 392 21.36 -15.90 8.12
C ASN A 392 22.78 -15.41 8.43
N LEU A 393 23.38 -14.61 7.55
CA LEU A 393 24.75 -14.08 7.68
C LEU A 393 24.75 -12.56 7.83
N ALA A 394 24.01 -11.87 6.96
CA ALA A 394 23.98 -10.42 6.92
C ALA A 394 23.20 -9.82 8.11
N SER A 395 23.73 -8.71 8.64
CA SER A 395 23.03 -7.94 9.67
C SER A 395 21.81 -7.21 9.09
N PRO A 396 20.80 -6.86 9.90
CA PRO A 396 19.66 -6.06 9.42
C PRO A 396 20.06 -4.75 8.74
N LEU A 397 21.11 -4.07 9.26
CA LEU A 397 21.57 -2.80 8.71
C LEU A 397 22.22 -2.97 7.32
N GLU A 398 23.01 -4.02 7.14
CA GLU A 398 23.62 -4.35 5.84
C GLU A 398 22.55 -4.66 4.79
N MET A 399 21.52 -5.43 5.16
CA MET A 399 20.39 -5.71 4.27
C MET A 399 19.55 -4.46 3.96
N MET A 400 19.36 -3.58 4.95
CA MET A 400 18.59 -2.35 4.79
C MET A 400 19.22 -1.39 3.78
N GLU A 401 20.55 -1.41 3.64
CA GLU A 401 21.24 -0.62 2.62
C GLU A 401 20.78 -0.99 1.20
N ALA A 402 20.63 -2.29 0.91
CA ALA A 402 20.11 -2.76 -0.37
C ALA A 402 18.65 -2.33 -0.58
N VAL A 403 17.82 -2.40 0.47
CA VAL A 403 16.42 -1.95 0.43
C VAL A 403 16.34 -0.45 0.12
N VAL A 404 17.15 0.38 0.78
CA VAL A 404 17.19 1.83 0.52
C VAL A 404 17.70 2.13 -0.90
N ALA A 405 18.65 1.34 -1.41
CA ALA A 405 19.14 1.50 -2.77
C ALA A 405 18.06 1.19 -3.82
N MET A 406 17.13 0.26 -3.55
CA MET A 406 16.01 -0.05 -4.45
C MET A 406 14.97 1.07 -4.53
N LEU A 407 14.85 1.88 -3.48
CA LEU A 407 13.84 2.94 -3.39
C LEU A 407 14.24 4.27 -4.04
N LYS A 408 15.53 4.41 -4.38
CA LYS A 408 16.08 5.59 -5.08
C LYS A 408 15.94 5.40 -6.59
#